data_AF-A0A424M4B4-F1
#
_entry.id   AF-A0A424M4B4-F1
#
_cell.length_a   1.000
_cell.length_b   1.000
_cell.length_c   1.000
_cell.angle_alpha   90.00
_cell.angle_beta   90.00
_cell.angle_gamma   90.00
#
_symmetry.space_group_name_H-M   'P 1'
#
loop_
_entity.id
_entity.type
_entity.pdbx_description
1 polymer ?
#
loop_
_entity_poly.entity_id
_entity_poly.type
_entity_poly.pdbx_seq_one_letter_code
_entity_poly.pdbx_strand_id
1 'polypeptide(L)'
;MDLILHQYDFSNYAEKVRLALGYKNLTWHAVEIPPVAPKPDLIPLTGGYRRTPVLQIGADIYCDTRLILRVVEQVAPEPSFFPENTIGLANATSHWAETQLFRPISLYVSGTNADVLPANLQADRSAMRGLPPPDATTMERAAKRSAPLVRVGLTRVADILADGRNWILGDTVTIADFSVYHALWFITGRTTRLTHELEPFDGITAWMTRMQAFGHGQVRPMSSIEALNIAAASEPVPPAASAPFPEDPDLGATVRIRADDYGRDAIEGQLVYLDAEEIAILRSDPRVGEVCVHFPRLGYDLRTTEAR
;
A
#
# COMPACT_ATOMS: atom_id res chain seq x y z
N MET A 1 -16.70 -5.62 -13.98
CA MET A 1 -15.26 -5.55 -13.72
C MET A 1 -15.14 -5.45 -12.21
N ASP A 2 -14.74 -6.54 -11.56
CA ASP A 2 -14.80 -6.64 -10.10
C ASP A 2 -13.46 -6.18 -9.51
N LEU A 3 -13.52 -5.23 -8.57
CA LEU A 3 -12.37 -4.82 -7.78
C LEU A 3 -12.15 -5.86 -6.68
N ILE A 4 -11.04 -6.60 -6.74
CA ILE A 4 -10.73 -7.66 -5.78
C ILE A 4 -9.51 -7.24 -4.96
N LEU A 5 -9.69 -6.91 -3.68
CA LEU A 5 -8.63 -6.44 -2.80
C LEU A 5 -8.13 -7.59 -1.91
N HIS A 6 -6.89 -8.01 -2.14
CA HIS A 6 -6.17 -8.98 -1.32
C HIS A 6 -5.56 -8.27 -0.12
N GLN A 7 -6.07 -8.52 1.08
CA GLN A 7 -5.79 -7.73 2.27
C GLN A 7 -5.83 -8.53 3.59
N TYR A 8 -5.47 -7.87 4.69
CA TYR A 8 -5.75 -8.35 6.04
C TYR A 8 -6.12 -7.17 6.96
N ASP A 9 -7.00 -7.43 7.92
CA ASP A 9 -7.71 -6.45 8.74
C ASP A 9 -6.84 -5.35 9.37
N PHE A 10 -5.69 -5.71 9.94
CA PHE A 10 -4.81 -4.78 10.68
C PHE A 10 -3.70 -4.14 9.81
N SER A 11 -3.70 -4.32 8.49
CA SER A 11 -2.76 -3.61 7.61
C SER A 11 -3.18 -2.15 7.46
N ASN A 12 -2.33 -1.21 7.88
CA ASN A 12 -2.59 0.21 7.63
C ASN A 12 -2.58 0.56 6.14
N TYR A 13 -1.68 -0.04 5.34
CA TYR A 13 -1.72 0.15 3.89
C TYR A 13 -3.02 -0.42 3.27
N ALA A 14 -3.61 -1.47 3.84
CA ALA A 14 -4.92 -1.94 3.37
C ALA A 14 -6.01 -0.97 3.80
N GLU A 15 -5.97 -0.45 5.03
CA GLU A 15 -6.89 0.57 5.50
C GLU A 15 -6.91 1.80 4.59
N LYS A 16 -5.74 2.25 4.12
CA LYS A 16 -5.62 3.33 3.13
C LYS A 16 -6.49 3.06 1.90
N VAL A 17 -6.38 1.86 1.32
CA VAL A 17 -7.13 1.49 0.11
C VAL A 17 -8.61 1.27 0.42
N ARG A 18 -8.96 0.61 1.52
CA ARG A 18 -10.36 0.43 1.94
C ARG A 18 -11.07 1.77 2.09
N LEU A 19 -10.42 2.75 2.70
CA LEU A 19 -10.96 4.07 2.88
C LEU A 19 -11.10 4.83 1.55
N ALA A 20 -10.15 4.67 0.62
CA ALA A 20 -10.26 5.23 -0.72
C ALA A 20 -11.45 4.61 -1.49
N LEU A 21 -11.64 3.29 -1.40
CA LEU A 21 -12.81 2.63 -1.99
C LEU A 21 -14.13 3.13 -1.38
N GLY A 22 -14.14 3.42 -0.06
CA GLY A 22 -15.29 4.03 0.60
C GLY A 22 -15.56 5.46 0.20
N TYR A 23 -14.53 6.29 0.05
CA TYR A 23 -14.68 7.66 -0.45
C TYR A 23 -15.30 7.70 -1.85
N LYS A 24 -14.91 6.76 -2.72
CA LYS A 24 -15.51 6.59 -4.05
C LYS A 24 -16.84 5.84 -4.02
N ASN A 25 -17.30 5.40 -2.85
CA ASN A 25 -18.51 4.61 -2.65
C ASN A 25 -18.57 3.37 -3.57
N LEU A 26 -17.45 2.66 -3.70
CA LEU A 26 -17.32 1.52 -4.61
C LEU A 26 -17.74 0.20 -3.96
N THR A 27 -18.26 -0.70 -4.80
CA THR A 27 -18.43 -2.12 -4.47
C THR A 27 -17.15 -2.88 -4.81
N TRP A 28 -16.64 -3.68 -3.88
CA TRP A 28 -15.41 -4.46 -4.07
C TRP A 28 -15.44 -5.76 -3.27
N HIS A 29 -14.58 -6.69 -3.66
CA HIS A 29 -14.45 -8.01 -3.08
C HIS A 29 -13.23 -8.09 -2.15
N ALA A 30 -13.45 -8.47 -0.90
CA ALA A 30 -12.39 -8.66 0.09
C ALA A 30 -11.90 -10.11 0.09
N VAL A 31 -10.62 -10.29 -0.25
CA VAL A 31 -9.91 -11.57 -0.10
C VAL A 31 -8.97 -11.44 1.09
N GLU A 32 -9.25 -12.17 2.16
CA GLU A 32 -8.37 -12.23 3.34
C GLU A 32 -7.14 -13.10 3.03
N ILE A 33 -5.95 -12.54 3.25
CA ILE A 33 -4.67 -13.22 3.01
C ILE A 33 -3.84 -13.31 4.30
N PRO A 34 -2.92 -14.30 4.41
CA PRO A 34 -2.02 -14.37 5.55
C PRO A 34 -1.18 -13.09 5.71
N PRO A 35 -1.01 -12.55 6.93
CA PRO A 35 -0.20 -11.35 7.16
C PRO A 35 1.32 -11.60 7.12
N VAL A 36 1.74 -12.87 7.16
CA VAL A 36 3.13 -13.35 7.13
C VAL A 36 3.29 -14.41 6.04
N ALA A 37 4.52 -14.67 5.59
CA ALA A 37 4.79 -15.78 4.68
C ALA A 37 4.57 -17.16 5.36
N PRO A 38 4.23 -18.22 4.58
CA PRO A 38 3.97 -18.23 3.14
C PRO A 38 2.58 -17.71 2.76
N LYS A 39 2.43 -17.21 1.52
CA LYS A 39 1.17 -16.73 0.94
C LYS A 39 0.82 -17.49 -0.35
N PRO A 40 0.50 -18.80 -0.26
CA PRO A 40 0.44 -19.70 -1.41
C PRO A 40 -0.62 -19.30 -2.45
N ASP A 41 -1.69 -18.62 -2.04
CA ASP A 41 -2.74 -18.20 -2.96
C ASP A 41 -2.54 -16.78 -3.53
N LEU A 42 -1.61 -16.00 -2.97
CA LEU A 42 -1.26 -14.68 -3.51
C LEU A 42 -0.12 -14.77 -4.53
N ILE A 43 0.87 -15.64 -4.26
CA ILE A 43 2.06 -15.79 -5.11
C ILE A 43 1.74 -16.11 -6.58
N PRO A 44 0.76 -16.98 -6.90
CA PRO A 44 0.39 -17.25 -8.28
C PRO A 44 -0.06 -16.01 -9.06
N LEU A 45 -0.65 -15.03 -8.37
CA LEU A 45 -1.04 -13.75 -8.97
C LEU A 45 0.16 -12.80 -9.10
N THR A 46 0.92 -12.65 -8.02
CA THR A 46 1.91 -11.57 -7.89
C THR A 46 3.32 -11.92 -8.35
N GLY A 47 3.62 -13.20 -8.60
CA GLY A 47 4.96 -13.67 -8.94
C GLY A 47 5.98 -13.53 -7.81
N GLY A 48 5.53 -13.43 -6.55
CA GLY A 48 6.40 -13.37 -5.37
C GLY A 48 6.37 -12.04 -4.62
N TYR A 49 5.74 -10.99 -5.18
CA TYR A 49 5.47 -9.77 -4.42
C TYR A 49 4.58 -10.09 -3.22
N ARG A 50 5.10 -9.82 -2.02
CA ARG A 50 4.50 -10.28 -0.74
C ARG A 50 3.96 -9.16 0.15
N ARG A 51 4.04 -7.90 -0.27
CA ARG A 51 3.41 -6.79 0.47
C ARG A 51 1.90 -6.81 0.26
N THR A 52 1.21 -6.01 1.06
CA THR A 52 -0.25 -5.98 1.14
C THR A 52 -0.69 -4.55 1.38
N PRO A 53 -1.74 -4.06 0.70
CA PRO A 53 -2.67 -4.80 -0.16
C PRO A 53 -2.17 -5.01 -1.59
N VAL A 54 -2.89 -5.85 -2.34
CA VAL A 54 -2.80 -6.01 -3.80
C VAL A 54 -4.21 -5.89 -4.36
N LEU A 55 -4.40 -5.10 -5.41
CA LEU A 55 -5.67 -5.02 -6.13
C LEU A 55 -5.58 -5.94 -7.35
N GLN A 56 -6.58 -6.78 -7.53
CA GLN A 56 -6.77 -7.60 -8.71
C GLN A 56 -8.00 -7.10 -9.47
N ILE A 57 -7.88 -7.06 -10.79
CA ILE A 57 -9.02 -6.92 -11.68
C ILE A 57 -8.85 -7.90 -12.84
N GLY A 58 -9.66 -8.97 -12.87
CA GLY A 58 -9.44 -10.05 -13.84
C GLY A 58 -8.05 -10.66 -13.68
N ALA A 59 -7.23 -10.57 -14.73
CA ALA A 59 -5.85 -11.04 -14.80
C ALA A 59 -4.79 -9.91 -14.62
N ASP A 60 -5.23 -8.68 -14.32
CA ASP A 60 -4.37 -7.54 -14.03
C ASP A 60 -4.20 -7.35 -12.51
N ILE A 61 -2.95 -7.37 -12.06
CA ILE A 61 -2.55 -7.43 -10.64
C ILE A 61 -1.75 -6.18 -10.28
N TYR A 62 -2.39 -5.23 -9.59
CA TYR A 62 -1.82 -3.95 -9.21
C TYR A 62 -1.21 -4.02 -7.82
N CYS A 63 0.12 -3.91 -7.79
CA CYS A 63 0.91 -3.88 -6.57
C CYS A 63 1.14 -2.43 -6.13
N ASP A 64 1.21 -2.23 -4.80
CA ASP A 64 1.47 -0.93 -4.16
C ASP A 64 0.26 0.02 -4.08
N THR A 65 0.03 0.60 -2.90
CA THR A 65 -1.11 1.49 -2.70
C THR A 65 -1.06 2.76 -3.55
N ARG A 66 0.13 3.23 -3.95
CA ARG A 66 0.26 4.38 -4.85
C ARG A 66 -0.40 4.09 -6.20
N LEU A 67 -0.09 2.93 -6.78
CA LEU A 67 -0.66 2.53 -8.05
C LEU A 67 -2.13 2.13 -7.89
N ILE A 68 -2.48 1.39 -6.84
CA ILE A 68 -3.87 1.01 -6.56
C ILE A 68 -4.78 2.25 -6.51
N LEU A 69 -4.37 3.34 -5.84
CA LEU A 69 -5.19 4.56 -5.80
C LEU A 69 -5.33 5.23 -7.18
N ARG A 70 -4.32 5.15 -8.06
CA ARG A 70 -4.42 5.62 -9.45
C ARG A 70 -5.41 4.76 -10.26
N VAL A 71 -5.40 3.44 -10.07
CA VAL A 71 -6.35 2.53 -10.73
C VAL A 71 -7.78 2.78 -10.23
N VAL A 72 -7.96 2.98 -8.92
CA VAL A 72 -9.27 3.34 -8.34
C VAL A 72 -9.77 4.68 -8.90
N GLU A 73 -8.89 5.67 -9.06
CA GLU A 73 -9.23 6.93 -9.73
C GLU A 73 -9.66 6.72 -11.19
N GLN A 74 -8.98 5.87 -11.95
CA GLN A 74 -9.37 5.57 -13.34
C GLN A 74 -10.73 4.88 -13.42
N VAL A 75 -11.03 3.96 -12.49
CA VAL A 75 -12.31 3.25 -12.41
C VAL A 75 -13.45 4.19 -12.02
N ALA A 76 -13.20 5.12 -11.10
CA ALA A 76 -14.15 6.13 -10.65
C ALA A 76 -13.46 7.49 -10.50
N PRO A 77 -13.46 8.35 -11.54
CA PRO A 77 -12.75 9.62 -11.50
C PRO A 77 -13.27 10.59 -10.44
N GLU A 78 -14.58 10.60 -10.19
CA GLU A 78 -15.19 11.50 -9.20
C GLU A 78 -15.76 10.74 -7.99
N PRO A 79 -15.66 11.32 -6.77
CA PRO A 79 -14.91 12.53 -6.42
C PRO A 79 -13.39 12.32 -6.48
N SER A 80 -12.61 13.19 -7.11
CA SER A 80 -11.16 12.97 -7.35
C SER A 80 -10.29 12.97 -6.08
N PHE A 81 -9.25 12.12 -6.05
CA PHE A 81 -8.13 12.20 -5.09
C PHE A 81 -6.90 12.93 -5.62
N PHE A 82 -6.91 13.28 -6.91
CA PHE A 82 -5.78 13.87 -7.64
C PHE A 82 -6.14 15.23 -8.25
N PRO A 83 -6.59 16.23 -7.47
CA PRO A 83 -6.83 17.56 -8.03
C PRO A 83 -5.57 18.13 -8.71
N GLU A 84 -5.71 18.59 -9.96
CA GLU A 84 -4.58 18.98 -10.82
C GLU A 84 -3.66 20.04 -10.16
N ASN A 85 -4.23 20.98 -9.41
CA ASN A 85 -3.50 22.05 -8.74
C ASN A 85 -2.71 21.62 -7.49
N THR A 86 -2.95 20.41 -6.96
CA THR A 86 -2.31 19.92 -5.73
C THR A 86 -1.54 18.61 -5.92
N ILE A 87 -1.62 17.97 -7.09
CA ILE A 87 -1.06 16.63 -7.32
C ILE A 87 0.42 16.49 -6.93
N GLY A 88 1.26 17.49 -7.22
CA GLY A 88 2.67 17.48 -6.85
C GLY A 88 2.88 17.51 -5.33
N LEU A 89 2.18 18.41 -4.64
CA LEU A 89 2.23 18.51 -3.18
C LEU A 89 1.59 17.30 -2.48
N ALA A 90 0.54 16.73 -3.07
CA ALA A 90 -0.13 15.54 -2.57
C ALA A 90 0.83 14.34 -2.61
N ASN A 91 1.50 14.11 -3.74
CA ASN A 91 2.50 13.05 -3.86
C ASN A 91 3.68 13.23 -2.92
N ALA A 92 4.21 14.46 -2.79
CA ALA A 92 5.32 14.75 -1.87
C ALA A 92 4.92 14.49 -0.40
N THR A 93 3.73 14.93 0.00
CA THR A 93 3.19 14.71 1.35
C THR A 93 2.91 13.23 1.60
N SER A 94 2.35 12.51 0.62
CA SER A 94 2.16 11.06 0.71
C SER A 94 3.47 10.31 0.91
N HIS A 95 4.53 10.68 0.17
CA HIS A 95 5.85 10.09 0.35
C HIS A 95 6.41 10.34 1.75
N TRP A 96 6.31 11.57 2.26
CA TRP A 96 6.71 11.89 3.63
C TRP A 96 5.94 11.06 4.67
N ALA A 97 4.62 10.95 4.51
CA ALA A 97 3.75 10.22 5.42
C ALA A 97 4.11 8.73 5.48
N GLU A 98 4.36 8.10 4.33
CA GLU A 98 4.63 6.66 4.23
C GLU A 98 6.07 6.28 4.59
N THR A 99 6.99 7.24 4.60
CA THR A 99 8.40 7.02 4.93
C THR A 99 8.76 7.55 6.32
N GLN A 100 8.89 8.88 6.46
CA GLN A 100 9.42 9.52 7.66
C GLN A 100 8.44 9.54 8.82
N LEU A 101 7.14 9.69 8.55
CA LEU A 101 6.12 9.65 9.59
C LEU A 101 5.79 8.22 10.00
N PHE A 102 5.52 7.33 9.03
CA PHE A 102 5.07 5.98 9.34
C PHE A 102 6.17 5.09 9.94
N ARG A 103 7.44 5.20 9.54
CA ARG A 103 8.47 4.28 10.05
C ARG A 103 8.63 4.34 11.57
N PRO A 104 8.76 5.51 12.22
CA PRO A 104 8.77 5.59 13.68
C PRO A 104 7.48 5.09 14.32
N ILE A 105 6.32 5.43 13.74
CA ILE A 105 5.01 4.94 14.24
C ILE A 105 4.99 3.41 14.24
N SER A 106 5.43 2.78 13.14
CA SER A 106 5.43 1.32 12.99
C SER A 106 6.29 0.62 14.06
N LEU A 107 7.45 1.19 14.41
CA LEU A 107 8.36 0.66 15.42
C LEU A 107 7.82 0.90 16.84
N TYR A 108 7.20 2.06 17.09
CA TYR A 108 6.59 2.36 18.37
C TYR A 108 5.41 1.42 18.65
N VAL A 109 4.45 1.37 17.73
CA VAL A 109 3.29 0.49 17.81
C VAL A 109 3.71 -0.97 17.94
N SER A 110 4.68 -1.43 17.14
CA SER A 110 5.13 -2.83 17.17
C SER A 110 5.74 -3.23 18.50
N GLY A 111 6.60 -2.39 19.09
CA GLY A 111 7.22 -2.69 20.38
C GLY A 111 6.24 -2.58 21.54
N THR A 112 5.26 -1.67 21.49
CA THR A 112 4.22 -1.54 22.53
C THR A 112 3.18 -2.65 22.49
N ASN A 113 2.99 -3.31 21.34
CA ASN A 113 1.96 -4.31 21.12
C ASN A 113 2.52 -5.71 20.81
N ALA A 114 3.77 -6.00 21.20
CA ALA A 114 4.45 -7.24 20.83
C ALA A 114 3.69 -8.52 21.23
N ASP A 115 2.92 -8.48 22.31
CA ASP A 115 2.12 -9.57 22.88
C ASP A 115 0.78 -9.82 22.18
N VAL A 116 0.29 -8.89 21.36
CA VAL A 116 -1.03 -8.99 20.69
C VAL A 116 -0.92 -9.01 19.16
N LEU A 117 0.29 -8.86 18.63
CA LEU A 117 0.56 -9.04 17.21
C LEU A 117 0.65 -10.53 16.87
N PRO A 118 0.31 -10.92 15.63
CA PRO A 118 0.44 -12.31 15.20
C PRO A 118 1.84 -12.86 15.46
N ALA A 119 1.88 -14.12 15.88
CA ALA A 119 3.13 -14.85 16.03
C ALA A 119 3.94 -14.77 14.72
N ASN A 120 5.26 -14.62 14.85
CA ASN A 120 6.22 -14.48 13.74
C ASN A 120 6.10 -13.22 12.88
N LEU A 121 5.15 -12.30 13.13
CA LEU A 121 5.02 -11.08 12.31
C LEU A 121 6.32 -10.28 12.24
N GLN A 122 6.98 -10.08 13.38
CA GLN A 122 8.22 -9.31 13.43
C GLN A 122 9.41 -10.06 12.82
N ALA A 123 9.44 -11.39 12.95
CA ALA A 123 10.44 -12.22 12.28
C ALA A 123 10.30 -12.12 10.75
N ASP A 124 9.07 -12.20 10.23
CA ASP A 124 8.76 -12.03 8.81
C ASP A 124 9.14 -10.61 8.31
N ARG A 125 8.75 -9.56 9.04
CA ARG A 125 9.10 -8.18 8.67
C ARG A 125 10.61 -7.91 8.73
N SER A 126 11.35 -8.54 9.64
CA SER A 126 12.82 -8.51 9.65
C SER A 126 13.41 -9.24 8.45
N ALA A 127 12.91 -10.43 8.13
CA ALA A 127 13.38 -11.21 6.98
C ALA A 127 13.17 -10.45 5.65
N MET A 128 12.03 -9.76 5.49
CA MET A 128 11.79 -8.85 4.35
C MET A 128 12.83 -7.73 4.22
N ARG A 129 13.54 -7.39 5.31
CA ARG A 129 14.61 -6.38 5.35
C ARG A 129 16.01 -6.99 5.35
N GLY A 130 16.14 -8.31 5.24
CA GLY A 130 17.42 -9.02 5.36
C GLY A 130 18.02 -8.96 6.76
N LEU A 131 17.18 -8.81 7.80
CA LEU A 131 17.58 -8.72 9.20
C LEU A 131 17.19 -9.99 9.96
N PRO A 132 17.91 -10.34 11.04
CA PRO A 132 17.49 -11.43 11.92
C PRO A 132 16.17 -11.10 12.65
N PRO A 133 15.42 -12.12 13.10
CA PRO A 133 14.27 -11.92 13.98
C PRO A 133 14.67 -11.11 15.23
N PRO A 134 13.91 -10.07 15.60
CA PRO A 134 14.24 -9.27 16.78
C PRO A 134 13.79 -10.01 18.05
N ASP A 135 14.56 -9.87 19.13
CA ASP A 135 14.12 -10.26 20.47
C ASP A 135 13.26 -9.17 21.13
N ALA A 136 12.62 -9.50 22.25
CA ALA A 136 11.74 -8.58 22.97
C ALA A 136 12.48 -7.30 23.41
N THR A 137 13.73 -7.42 23.88
CA THR A 137 14.56 -6.28 24.30
C THR A 137 14.85 -5.32 23.14
N THR A 138 15.10 -5.86 21.94
CA THR A 138 15.33 -5.08 20.72
C THR A 138 14.07 -4.32 20.32
N MET A 139 12.91 -4.97 20.38
CA MET A 139 11.62 -4.34 20.10
C MET A 139 11.30 -3.23 21.10
N GLU A 140 11.48 -3.48 22.40
CA GLU A 140 11.26 -2.48 23.45
C GLU A 140 12.16 -1.25 23.25
N ARG A 141 13.44 -1.47 22.93
CA ARG A 141 14.39 -0.40 22.64
C ARG A 141 14.01 0.39 21.40
N ALA A 142 13.55 -0.28 20.35
CA ALA A 142 13.08 0.37 19.13
C ALA A 142 11.85 1.25 19.41
N ALA A 143 10.90 0.76 20.22
CA ALA A 143 9.74 1.55 20.63
C ALA A 143 10.14 2.79 21.44
N LYS A 144 10.97 2.63 22.48
CA LYS A 144 11.47 3.75 23.29
C LYS A 144 12.18 4.82 22.46
N ARG A 145 12.99 4.41 21.48
CA ARG A 145 13.68 5.35 20.56
C ARG A 145 12.74 6.02 19.57
N SER A 146 11.67 5.36 19.19
CA SER A 146 10.73 5.87 18.18
C SER A 146 9.65 6.78 18.76
N ALA A 147 9.27 6.61 20.02
CA ALA A 147 8.22 7.41 20.65
C ALA A 147 8.44 8.94 20.56
N PRO A 148 9.65 9.50 20.83
CA PRO A 148 9.89 10.93 20.64
C PRO A 148 9.72 11.39 19.18
N LEU A 149 10.11 10.54 18.22
CA LEU A 149 9.96 10.85 16.79
C LEU A 149 8.50 10.85 16.37
N VAL A 150 7.68 9.94 16.93
CA VAL A 150 6.23 9.93 16.72
C VAL A 150 5.61 11.23 17.24
N ARG A 151 5.98 11.68 18.44
CA ARG A 151 5.48 12.94 19.00
C ARG A 151 5.81 14.16 18.13
N VAL A 152 7.04 14.23 17.62
CA VAL A 152 7.42 15.27 16.63
C VAL A 152 6.58 15.16 15.35
N GLY A 153 6.35 13.95 14.86
CA GLY A 153 5.48 13.70 13.70
C GLY A 153 4.04 14.16 13.92
N LEU A 154 3.47 13.86 15.09
CA LEU A 154 2.11 14.29 15.46
C LEU A 154 2.01 15.81 15.57
N THR A 155 2.99 16.48 16.19
CA THR A 155 3.03 17.95 16.22
C THR A 155 3.04 18.54 14.81
N ARG A 156 3.78 17.96 13.86
CA ARG A 156 3.77 18.44 12.46
C ARG A 156 2.41 18.28 11.79
N VAL A 157 1.71 17.17 12.03
CA VAL A 157 0.34 16.99 11.52
C VAL A 157 -0.61 17.98 12.17
N ALA A 158 -0.46 18.25 13.48
CA ALA A 158 -1.24 19.25 14.18
C ALA A 158 -0.98 20.66 13.61
N ASP A 159 0.27 21.01 13.31
CA ASP A 159 0.64 22.29 12.69
C ASP A 159 0.00 22.45 11.30
N ILE A 160 -0.07 21.37 10.50
CA ILE A 160 -0.77 21.36 9.21
C ILE A 160 -2.25 21.69 9.38
N LEU A 161 -2.88 21.18 10.45
CA LEU A 161 -4.32 21.35 10.72
C LEU A 161 -4.63 22.57 11.61
N ALA A 162 -3.63 23.36 12.00
CA ALA A 162 -3.75 24.41 13.00
C ALA A 162 -4.64 25.59 12.56
N ASP A 163 -4.79 25.79 11.25
CA ASP A 163 -5.67 26.83 10.68
C ASP A 163 -7.14 26.38 10.56
N GLY A 164 -7.47 25.17 11.03
CA GLY A 164 -8.83 24.64 11.01
C GLY A 164 -9.26 24.09 9.65
N ARG A 165 -8.34 23.90 8.69
CA ARG A 165 -8.64 23.29 7.40
C ARG A 165 -9.29 21.91 7.53
N ASN A 166 -10.06 21.55 6.50
CA ASN A 166 -10.77 20.28 6.50
C ASN A 166 -9.86 19.10 6.16
N TRP A 167 -8.88 19.29 5.27
CA TRP A 167 -8.02 18.25 4.72
C TRP A 167 -6.55 18.68 4.74
N ILE A 168 -5.63 17.72 4.60
CA ILE A 168 -4.18 17.94 4.75
C ILE A 168 -3.66 19.07 3.84
N LEU A 169 -4.18 19.17 2.62
CA LEU A 169 -3.79 20.20 1.65
C LEU A 169 -4.83 21.33 1.46
N GLY A 170 -5.76 21.50 2.40
CA GLY A 170 -6.73 22.59 2.39
C GLY A 170 -8.18 22.11 2.31
N ASP A 171 -8.88 22.51 1.25
CA ASP A 171 -10.33 22.33 1.13
C ASP A 171 -10.78 21.10 0.36
N THR A 172 -9.86 20.47 -0.38
CA THR A 172 -10.13 19.24 -1.16
C THR A 172 -9.42 18.05 -0.56
N VAL A 173 -10.10 16.90 -0.55
CA VAL A 173 -9.49 15.61 -0.23
C VAL A 173 -8.42 15.29 -1.28
N THR A 174 -7.27 14.78 -0.84
CA THR A 174 -6.22 14.32 -1.74
C THR A 174 -5.65 12.98 -1.26
N ILE A 175 -4.82 12.33 -2.08
CA ILE A 175 -4.04 11.16 -1.65
C ILE A 175 -3.21 11.41 -0.38
N ALA A 176 -2.85 12.66 -0.08
CA ALA A 176 -2.11 13.00 1.14
C ALA A 176 -2.93 12.72 2.39
N ASP A 177 -4.25 12.95 2.36
CA ASP A 177 -5.14 12.63 3.48
C ASP A 177 -5.11 11.14 3.78
N PHE A 178 -5.26 10.29 2.77
CA PHE A 178 -5.21 8.83 2.92
C PHE A 178 -3.85 8.37 3.45
N SER A 179 -2.75 8.92 2.94
CA SER A 179 -1.38 8.62 3.35
C SER A 179 -1.09 9.05 4.81
N VAL A 180 -1.51 10.23 5.24
CA VAL A 180 -1.37 10.64 6.65
C VAL A 180 -2.30 9.78 7.52
N TYR A 181 -3.52 9.50 7.05
CA TYR A 181 -4.52 8.83 7.85
C TYR A 181 -4.11 7.40 8.19
N HIS A 182 -3.60 6.62 7.24
CA HIS A 182 -3.20 5.25 7.56
C HIS A 182 -1.99 5.21 8.51
N ALA A 183 -1.10 6.20 8.46
CA ALA A 183 0.01 6.29 9.39
C ALA A 183 -0.50 6.50 10.82
N LEU A 184 -1.42 7.45 11.02
CA LEU A 184 -1.99 7.78 12.33
C LEU A 184 -2.97 6.69 12.81
N TRP A 185 -3.77 6.13 11.93
CA TRP A 185 -4.66 5.01 12.21
C TRP A 185 -3.90 3.82 12.81
N PHE A 186 -2.66 3.57 12.37
CA PHE A 186 -1.86 2.47 12.90
C PHE A 186 -1.55 2.60 14.40
N ILE A 187 -1.62 3.80 14.97
CA ILE A 187 -1.42 4.06 16.41
C ILE A 187 -2.51 3.36 17.23
N THR A 188 -3.76 3.36 16.74
CA THR A 188 -4.94 2.89 17.48
C THR A 188 -5.65 1.70 16.82
N GLY A 189 -5.29 1.35 15.59
CA GLY A 189 -6.02 0.38 14.76
C GLY A 189 -6.03 -1.05 15.31
N ARG A 190 -5.09 -1.40 16.20
CA ARG A 190 -5.03 -2.71 16.85
C ARG A 190 -5.36 -2.70 18.34
N THR A 191 -4.90 -1.68 19.06
CA THR A 191 -5.12 -1.52 20.50
C THR A 191 -5.29 -0.06 20.87
N THR A 192 -5.81 0.21 22.06
CA THR A 192 -5.93 1.55 22.62
C THR A 192 -4.72 2.00 23.43
N ARG A 193 -3.64 1.22 23.49
CA ARG A 193 -2.48 1.48 24.38
C ARG A 193 -1.79 2.82 24.08
N LEU A 194 -1.86 3.26 22.83
CA LEU A 194 -1.23 4.51 22.37
C LEU A 194 -2.26 5.60 22.03
N THR A 195 -3.54 5.44 22.40
CA THR A 195 -4.56 6.47 22.16
C THR A 195 -4.18 7.82 22.78
N HIS A 196 -3.55 7.79 23.97
CA HIS A 196 -3.06 8.97 24.68
C HIS A 196 -2.06 9.83 23.89
N GLU A 197 -1.41 9.31 22.84
CA GLU A 197 -0.52 10.11 21.99
C GLU A 197 -1.32 11.03 21.05
N LEU A 198 -2.58 10.69 20.72
CA LEU A 198 -3.46 11.47 19.85
C LEU A 198 -4.38 12.44 20.62
N GLU A 199 -4.74 12.09 21.85
CA GLU A 199 -5.64 12.87 22.73
C GLU A 199 -5.30 14.37 22.85
N PRO A 200 -4.04 14.82 22.85
CA PRO A 200 -3.71 16.24 22.95
C PRO A 200 -4.05 17.07 21.69
N PHE A 201 -4.44 16.44 20.58
CA PHE A 201 -4.58 17.09 19.27
C PHE A 201 -6.02 17.04 18.75
N ASP A 202 -6.85 17.99 19.19
CA ASP A 202 -8.26 18.09 18.76
C ASP A 202 -8.42 18.18 17.24
N GLY A 203 -7.54 18.93 16.56
CA GLY A 203 -7.55 19.07 15.10
C GLY A 203 -7.30 17.74 14.37
N ILE A 204 -6.35 16.94 14.88
CA ILE A 204 -6.08 15.59 14.35
C ILE A 204 -7.29 14.69 14.58
N THR A 205 -7.86 14.71 15.78
CA THR A 205 -9.03 13.90 16.13
C THR A 205 -10.21 14.22 15.21
N ALA A 206 -10.54 15.51 15.04
CA ALA A 206 -11.61 15.95 14.17
C ALA A 206 -11.37 15.55 12.70
N TRP A 207 -10.14 15.70 12.20
CA TRP A 207 -9.78 15.28 10.84
C TRP A 207 -9.85 13.76 10.66
N MET A 208 -9.35 12.97 11.60
CA MET A 208 -9.44 11.50 11.54
C MET A 208 -10.89 11.03 11.58
N THR A 209 -11.77 11.68 12.34
CA THR A 209 -13.21 11.39 12.33
C THR A 209 -13.84 11.67 10.96
N ARG A 210 -13.46 12.76 10.29
CA ARG A 210 -13.91 13.05 8.92
C ARG A 210 -13.45 11.98 7.93
N MET A 211 -12.18 11.56 8.03
CA MET A 211 -11.63 10.48 7.21
C MET A 211 -12.38 9.16 7.43
N GLN A 212 -12.62 8.78 8.68
CA GLN A 212 -13.36 7.56 9.05
C GLN A 212 -14.79 7.55 8.49
N ALA A 213 -15.43 8.72 8.39
CA ALA A 213 -16.79 8.83 7.89
C ALA A 213 -16.96 8.43 6.41
N PHE A 214 -15.87 8.34 5.64
CA PHE A 214 -15.92 7.78 4.28
C PHE A 214 -16.29 6.29 4.27
N GLY A 215 -16.06 5.58 5.39
CA GLY A 215 -16.28 4.14 5.47
C GLY A 215 -15.44 3.38 4.45
N HIS A 216 -15.86 2.15 4.15
CA HIS A 216 -15.11 1.25 3.25
C HIS A 216 -15.90 0.85 1.99
N GLY A 217 -16.98 1.55 1.65
CA GLY A 217 -17.82 1.24 0.49
C GLY A 217 -18.69 0.00 0.71
N GLN A 218 -19.03 -0.73 -0.36
CA GLN A 218 -19.79 -1.98 -0.26
C GLN A 218 -18.85 -3.19 -0.39
N VAL A 219 -18.50 -3.77 0.75
CA VAL A 219 -17.58 -4.92 0.82
C VAL A 219 -18.33 -6.23 0.62
N ARG A 220 -17.81 -7.10 -0.27
CA ARG A 220 -18.29 -8.48 -0.47
C ARG A 220 -17.16 -9.45 -0.15
N PRO A 221 -17.30 -10.41 0.78
CA PRO A 221 -16.25 -11.40 0.98
C PRO A 221 -16.08 -12.27 -0.28
N MET A 222 -14.84 -12.67 -0.56
CA MET A 222 -14.47 -13.59 -1.64
C MET A 222 -13.34 -14.51 -1.15
N SER A 223 -13.40 -15.78 -1.49
CA SER A 223 -12.32 -16.72 -1.18
C SER A 223 -11.11 -16.49 -2.10
N SER A 224 -9.92 -16.82 -1.61
CA SER A 224 -8.69 -16.79 -2.42
C SER A 224 -8.78 -17.67 -3.67
N ILE A 225 -9.49 -18.80 -3.57
CA ILE A 225 -9.70 -19.73 -4.69
C ILE A 225 -10.59 -19.12 -5.77
N GLU A 226 -11.66 -18.42 -5.39
CA GLU A 226 -12.50 -17.70 -6.36
C GLU A 226 -11.70 -16.62 -7.09
N ALA A 227 -10.87 -15.85 -6.37
CA ALA A 227 -10.01 -14.83 -6.96
C ALA A 227 -8.98 -15.43 -7.95
N LEU A 228 -8.37 -16.57 -7.62
CA LEU A 228 -7.49 -17.31 -8.54
C LEU A 228 -8.23 -17.79 -9.78
N ASN A 229 -9.46 -18.30 -9.63
CA ASN A 229 -10.27 -18.75 -10.76
C ASN A 229 -10.66 -17.58 -11.68
N ILE A 230 -10.93 -16.39 -11.11
CA ILE A 230 -11.21 -15.18 -11.89
C ILE A 230 -10.00 -14.79 -12.73
N ALA A 231 -8.78 -14.81 -12.16
CA ALA A 231 -7.56 -14.56 -12.92
C ALA A 231 -7.39 -15.58 -14.05
N ALA A 232 -7.53 -16.88 -13.74
CA ALA A 232 -7.40 -17.95 -14.73
C ALA A 232 -8.42 -17.91 -15.88
N ALA A 233 -9.58 -17.30 -15.64
CA ALA A 233 -10.65 -17.16 -16.63
C ALA A 233 -10.65 -15.80 -17.35
N SER A 234 -9.68 -14.93 -17.04
CA SER A 234 -9.55 -13.59 -17.62
C SER A 234 -8.31 -13.51 -18.52
N GLU A 235 -8.35 -12.61 -19.49
CA GLU A 235 -7.16 -12.20 -20.25
C GLU A 235 -6.69 -10.85 -19.71
N PRO A 236 -5.37 -10.62 -19.59
CA PRO A 236 -4.87 -9.30 -19.20
C PRO A 236 -5.33 -8.21 -20.18
N VAL A 237 -5.63 -7.03 -19.65
CA VAL A 237 -6.06 -5.91 -20.50
C VAL A 237 -4.90 -5.48 -21.39
N PRO A 238 -5.12 -5.30 -22.72
CA PRO A 238 -4.09 -4.78 -23.60
C PRO A 238 -3.55 -3.44 -23.09
N PRO A 239 -2.22 -3.28 -22.97
CA PRO A 239 -1.65 -2.06 -22.42
C PRO A 239 -1.95 -0.85 -23.33
N ALA A 240 -2.08 0.32 -22.71
CA ALA A 240 -2.11 1.58 -23.44
C ALA A 240 -0.75 1.83 -24.13
N ALA A 241 -0.67 2.92 -24.92
CA ALA A 241 0.60 3.33 -25.51
C ALA A 241 1.60 3.71 -24.40
N SER A 242 2.71 2.97 -24.32
CA SER A 242 3.82 3.28 -23.42
C SER A 242 4.47 4.62 -23.74
N ALA A 243 5.10 5.23 -22.74
CA ALA A 243 5.89 6.44 -22.86
C ALA A 243 7.26 6.25 -22.18
N PRO A 244 8.15 5.41 -22.75
CA PRO A 244 9.44 5.09 -22.15
C PRO A 244 10.42 6.29 -22.18
N PHE A 245 11.31 6.34 -21.19
CA PHE A 245 12.49 7.21 -21.23
C PHE A 245 13.63 6.54 -22.02
N PRO A 246 14.63 7.30 -22.53
CA PRO A 246 15.73 6.74 -23.32
C PRO A 246 16.55 5.66 -22.61
N GLU A 247 16.62 5.69 -21.28
CA GLU A 247 17.37 4.75 -20.45
C GLU A 247 16.57 3.49 -20.06
N ASP A 248 15.28 3.45 -20.38
CA ASP A 248 14.43 2.32 -20.02
C ASP A 248 14.73 1.08 -20.89
N PRO A 249 14.54 -0.14 -20.36
CA PRO A 249 14.59 -1.35 -21.17
C PRO A 249 13.55 -1.33 -22.30
N ASP A 250 13.87 -2.01 -23.39
CA ASP A 250 12.94 -2.18 -24.51
C ASP A 250 11.68 -2.94 -24.09
N LEU A 251 10.53 -2.53 -24.63
CA LEU A 251 9.30 -3.32 -24.54
C LEU A 251 9.53 -4.71 -25.14
N GLY A 252 9.04 -5.74 -24.46
CA GLY A 252 9.25 -7.14 -24.80
C GLY A 252 10.50 -7.76 -24.18
N ALA A 253 11.38 -6.98 -23.54
CA ALA A 253 12.53 -7.52 -22.83
C ALA A 253 12.11 -8.30 -21.58
N THR A 254 12.85 -9.34 -21.22
CA THR A 254 12.72 -9.99 -19.92
C THR A 254 13.38 -9.13 -18.85
N VAL A 255 12.60 -8.79 -17.84
CA VAL A 255 13.00 -7.88 -16.76
C VAL A 255 12.71 -8.49 -15.40
N ARG A 256 13.39 -7.94 -14.39
CA ARG A 256 13.15 -8.17 -12.97
C ARG A 256 12.77 -6.86 -12.32
N ILE A 257 11.72 -6.89 -11.51
CA ILE A 257 11.24 -5.77 -10.71
C ILE A 257 11.32 -6.15 -9.24
N ARG A 258 11.78 -5.24 -8.38
CA ARG A 258 11.72 -5.39 -6.92
C ARG A 258 11.53 -4.04 -6.26
N ALA A 259 10.89 -4.02 -5.09
CA ALA A 259 10.87 -2.81 -4.27
C ALA A 259 12.30 -2.40 -3.85
N ASP A 260 12.56 -1.09 -3.77
CA ASP A 260 13.88 -0.55 -3.46
C ASP A 260 14.19 -0.46 -1.96
N ASP A 261 13.18 -0.57 -1.09
CA ASP A 261 13.25 -0.31 0.36
C ASP A 261 13.12 -1.59 1.22
N TYR A 262 12.11 -2.44 1.02
CA TYR A 262 11.98 -3.75 1.71
C TYR A 262 11.09 -4.78 0.99
N GLY A 263 11.12 -6.06 1.38
CA GLY A 263 10.42 -7.10 0.64
C GLY A 263 10.94 -7.18 -0.79
N ARG A 264 12.27 -7.25 -0.92
CA ARG A 264 13.03 -7.09 -2.17
C ARG A 264 13.08 -8.36 -3.01
N ASP A 265 12.09 -9.24 -2.88
CA ASP A 265 11.93 -10.38 -3.75
C ASP A 265 11.76 -9.88 -5.19
N ALA A 266 12.52 -10.46 -6.12
CA ALA A 266 12.44 -10.08 -7.52
C ALA A 266 11.25 -10.79 -8.17
N ILE A 267 10.49 -10.04 -8.95
CA ILE A 267 9.41 -10.54 -9.79
C ILE A 267 9.90 -10.43 -11.23
N GLU A 268 9.91 -11.56 -11.93
CA GLU A 268 10.37 -11.65 -13.32
C GLU A 268 9.19 -11.77 -14.28
N GLY A 269 9.35 -11.17 -15.45
CA GLY A 269 8.35 -11.20 -16.51
C GLY A 269 8.82 -10.45 -17.75
N GLN A 270 7.98 -10.44 -18.78
CA GLN A 270 8.20 -9.67 -19.99
C GLN A 270 7.67 -8.24 -19.81
N LEU A 271 8.48 -7.22 -20.05
CA LEU A 271 8.06 -5.83 -19.97
C LEU A 271 7.05 -5.50 -21.07
N VAL A 272 5.81 -5.21 -20.72
CA VAL A 272 4.73 -4.94 -21.71
C VAL A 272 4.23 -3.51 -21.68
N TYR A 273 4.45 -2.78 -20.58
CA TYR A 273 4.10 -1.37 -20.47
C TYR A 273 5.08 -0.63 -19.57
N LEU A 274 5.38 0.62 -19.93
CA LEU A 274 5.98 1.57 -19.00
C LEU A 274 5.66 3.02 -19.38
N ASP A 275 5.46 3.86 -18.36
CA ASP A 275 5.40 5.31 -18.48
C ASP A 275 6.07 5.97 -17.26
N ALA A 276 5.81 7.24 -16.98
CA ALA A 276 6.38 7.96 -15.83
C ALA A 276 5.90 7.46 -14.45
N GLU A 277 4.81 6.71 -14.38
CA GLU A 277 4.10 6.35 -13.15
C GLU A 277 3.97 4.84 -12.92
N GLU A 278 3.98 4.04 -13.99
CA GLU A 278 3.67 2.62 -13.96
C GLU A 278 4.64 1.80 -14.82
N ILE A 279 4.87 0.57 -14.36
CA ILE A 279 5.61 -0.48 -15.05
C ILE A 279 4.72 -1.73 -15.00
N ALA A 280 4.48 -2.37 -16.13
CA ALA A 280 3.72 -3.62 -16.18
C ALA A 280 4.51 -4.75 -16.85
N ILE A 281 4.48 -5.93 -16.22
CA ILE A 281 5.13 -7.13 -16.72
C ILE A 281 4.13 -8.26 -16.93
N LEU A 282 4.26 -8.96 -18.04
CA LEU A 282 3.51 -10.16 -18.34
C LEU A 282 4.24 -11.38 -17.77
N ARG A 283 3.49 -12.25 -17.10
CA ARG A 283 4.03 -13.49 -16.55
C ARG A 283 3.04 -14.63 -16.72
N SER A 284 3.57 -15.85 -16.79
CA SER A 284 2.79 -17.07 -16.85
C SER A 284 2.95 -17.85 -15.55
N ASP A 285 1.83 -18.35 -15.03
CA ASP A 285 1.77 -19.20 -13.85
C ASP A 285 0.87 -20.42 -14.13
N PRO A 286 1.26 -21.66 -13.75
CA PRO A 286 0.45 -22.84 -13.99
C PRO A 286 -0.95 -22.80 -13.38
N ARG A 287 -1.17 -21.99 -12.32
CA ARG A 287 -2.46 -21.91 -11.62
C ARG A 287 -3.41 -20.89 -12.23
N VAL A 288 -2.89 -19.78 -12.73
CA VAL A 288 -3.71 -18.63 -13.18
C VAL A 288 -3.51 -18.25 -14.64
N GLY A 289 -2.68 -19.00 -15.39
CA GLY A 289 -2.40 -18.69 -16.77
C GLY A 289 -1.53 -17.45 -16.91
N GLU A 290 -1.86 -16.60 -17.87
CA GLU A 290 -1.16 -15.35 -18.11
C GLU A 290 -1.77 -14.23 -17.26
N VAL A 291 -0.92 -13.50 -16.52
CA VAL A 291 -1.32 -12.35 -15.72
C VAL A 291 -0.38 -11.18 -15.99
N CYS A 292 -0.92 -9.97 -16.01
CA CYS A 292 -0.11 -8.75 -16.02
C CYS A 292 0.04 -8.23 -14.59
N VAL A 293 1.28 -8.00 -14.16
CA VAL A 293 1.57 -7.46 -12.82
C VAL A 293 2.12 -6.06 -12.97
N HIS A 294 1.46 -5.13 -12.31
CA HIS A 294 1.71 -3.70 -12.41
C HIS A 294 2.33 -3.17 -11.11
N PHE A 295 3.32 -2.32 -11.27
CA PHE A 295 4.05 -1.67 -10.18
C PHE A 295 4.14 -0.17 -10.45
N PRO A 296 4.11 0.69 -9.42
CA PRO A 296 4.47 2.08 -9.65
C PRO A 296 5.96 2.15 -10.03
N ARG A 297 6.32 3.11 -10.89
CA ARG A 297 7.72 3.31 -11.27
C ARG A 297 8.60 3.70 -10.09
N LEU A 298 8.14 4.67 -9.30
CA LEU A 298 8.88 5.15 -8.13
C LEU A 298 8.75 4.17 -6.96
N GLY A 299 9.89 3.85 -6.33
CA GLY A 299 9.98 2.86 -5.25
C GLY A 299 10.35 1.44 -5.72
N TYR A 300 10.58 1.26 -7.02
CA TYR A 300 10.89 -0.04 -7.63
C TYR A 300 12.12 0.03 -8.53
N ASP A 301 13.00 -0.97 -8.41
CA ASP A 301 14.21 -1.17 -9.21
C ASP A 301 13.86 -2.11 -10.38
N LEU A 302 13.85 -1.55 -11.60
CA LEU A 302 13.65 -2.26 -12.87
C LEU A 302 15.01 -2.57 -13.50
N ARG A 303 15.27 -3.84 -13.85
CA ARG A 303 16.48 -4.24 -14.57
C ARG A 303 16.18 -5.30 -15.62
N THR A 304 16.92 -5.31 -16.72
CA THR A 304 16.97 -6.47 -17.61
C THR A 304 17.59 -7.67 -16.88
N THR A 305 17.17 -8.88 -17.25
CA THR A 305 17.70 -10.12 -16.68
C THR A 305 18.95 -10.63 -17.39
N GLU A 306 19.46 -9.91 -18.40
CA GLU A 306 20.70 -10.28 -19.09
C GLU A 306 21.89 -10.23 -18.12
N ALA A 307 22.69 -11.29 -18.13
CA ALA A 307 23.87 -11.42 -17.31
C ALA A 307 24.91 -10.36 -17.71
N ARG A 308 25.40 -9.60 -16.74
CA ARG A 308 26.71 -8.95 -16.85
C ARG A 308 27.83 -9.98 -16.81
#